data_AF-A0A958J5J5-F1
#
_entry.id   AF-A0A958J5J5-F1
#
_cell.length_a   1.000
_cell.length_b   1.000
_cell.length_c   1.000
_cell.angle_alpha   90.00
_cell.angle_beta   90.00
_cell.angle_gamma   90.00
#
_symmetry.space_group_name_H-M   'P 1'
#
loop_
_entity.id
_entity.type
_entity.pdbx_description
1 polymer ?
#
loop_
_entity_poly.entity_id
_entity_poly.type
_entity_poly.pdbx_seq_one_letter_code
_entity_poly.pdbx_strand_id
1 'polypeptide(L)'
;EGDGHRPALFLWDGRSDSPSMLTSIRFGDFNPEAVAILPDDQGGRVLMLSDDGSRQIGDSKCKDLKDLSLRRFRSSLVRVSNLRFYKS
;
A
#
# COMPACT_ATOMS: atom_id res chain seq x y z
N GLU A 1 4.15 22.31 0.49
CA GLU A 1 4.50 21.02 1.11
C GLU A 1 3.40 19.99 0.85
N GLY A 2 3.68 18.69 0.91
CA GLY A 2 2.62 17.67 0.93
C GLY A 2 2.16 17.50 2.37
N ASP A 3 0.89 17.74 2.65
CA ASP A 3 0.30 17.53 3.98
C ASP A 3 0.72 16.15 4.51
N GLY A 4 1.23 16.11 5.75
CA GLY A 4 1.86 14.96 6.38
C GLY A 4 0.95 13.77 6.69
N HIS A 5 -0.04 13.49 5.83
CA HIS A 5 -0.87 12.30 5.89
C HIS A 5 -0.03 11.07 5.57
N ARG A 6 0.08 10.18 6.57
CA ARG A 6 0.68 8.87 6.39
C ARG A 6 -0.42 7.88 6.03
N PRO A 7 -0.19 7.00 5.05
CA PRO A 7 -1.15 5.96 4.74
C PRO A 7 -1.33 5.03 5.93
N ALA A 8 -2.55 4.48 6.03
CA ALA A 8 -2.95 3.51 7.02
C ALA A 8 -3.74 2.40 6.32
N LEU A 9 -3.50 1.15 6.69
CA LEU A 9 -4.24 0.01 6.18
C LEU A 9 -5.22 -0.48 7.24
N PHE A 10 -6.45 -0.72 6.82
CA PHE A 10 -7.53 -1.20 7.68
C PHE A 10 -8.07 -2.52 7.14
N LEU A 11 -8.41 -3.43 8.05
CA LEU A 11 -9.14 -4.65 7.75
C LEU A 11 -10.59 -4.49 8.20
N TRP A 12 -11.51 -4.80 7.31
CA TRP A 12 -12.94 -4.79 7.59
C TRP A 12 -13.50 -6.18 7.33
N ASP A 13 -14.29 -6.69 8.26
CA ASP A 13 -14.95 -8.01 8.20
C ASP A 13 -16.30 -7.96 7.46
N GLY A 14 -16.72 -6.78 7.00
CA GLY A 14 -18.01 -6.56 6.35
C GLY A 14 -19.21 -6.56 7.31
N ARG A 15 -18.99 -6.70 8.62
CA ARG A 15 -20.05 -6.83 9.64
C ARG A 15 -19.93 -5.79 10.75
N SER A 16 -18.72 -5.51 11.20
CA SER A 16 -18.43 -4.58 12.28
C SER A 16 -18.54 -3.14 11.77
N ASP A 17 -19.05 -2.24 12.61
CA ASP A 17 -19.17 -0.81 12.26
C ASP A 17 -17.83 -0.09 12.18
N SER A 18 -16.79 -0.65 12.81
CA SER A 18 -15.46 -0.05 12.87
C SER A 18 -14.42 -1.00 12.28
N PRO A 19 -13.68 -0.59 11.24
CA PRO A 19 -12.60 -1.40 10.69
C PRO A 19 -11.38 -1.39 11.62
N SER A 20 -10.65 -2.50 11.64
CA SER A 20 -9.46 -2.66 12.48
C SER A 20 -8.21 -2.19 11.76
N MET A 21 -7.47 -1.23 12.33
CA MET A 21 -6.21 -0.76 11.75
C MET A 21 -5.11 -1.84 11.87
N LEU A 22 -4.38 -2.07 10.79
CA LEU A 22 -3.23 -2.96 10.76
C LEU A 22 -1.96 -2.23 11.20
N THR A 23 -1.69 -2.27 12.51
CA THR A 23 -0.58 -1.56 13.16
C THR A 23 0.78 -2.23 12.98
N SER A 24 0.87 -3.41 12.36
CA SER A 24 2.14 -4.10 12.09
C SER A 24 2.89 -3.56 10.88
N ILE A 25 2.22 -2.77 10.02
CA ILE A 25 2.82 -2.22 8.81
C ILE A 25 3.37 -0.82 9.09
N ARG A 26 4.57 -0.54 8.62
CA ARG A 26 5.21 0.78 8.65
C ARG A 26 5.44 1.22 7.21
N PHE A 27 4.77 2.28 6.79
CA PHE A 27 4.80 2.75 5.41
C PHE A 27 6.04 3.60 5.09
N GLY A 28 6.59 4.34 6.05
CA GLY A 28 7.76 5.19 5.78
C GLY A 28 7.45 6.23 4.69
N ASP A 29 8.23 6.22 3.60
CA ASP A 29 8.05 7.07 2.42
C ASP A 29 7.20 6.40 1.31
N PHE A 30 6.61 5.25 1.59
CA PHE A 30 5.76 4.51 0.65
C PHE A 30 4.30 4.95 0.81
N ASN A 31 3.72 5.51 -0.26
CA ASN A 31 2.34 5.97 -0.29
C ASN A 31 1.56 5.16 -1.33
N PRO A 32 0.91 4.05 -0.98
CA PRO A 32 0.21 3.24 -1.96
C PRO A 32 -1.14 3.84 -2.36
N GLU A 33 -1.44 3.80 -3.65
CA GLU A 33 -2.73 4.21 -4.23
C GLU A 33 -3.63 3.02 -4.56
N ALA A 34 -3.09 1.79 -4.57
CA ALA A 34 -3.88 0.58 -4.82
C ALA A 34 -3.48 -0.57 -3.90
N VAL A 35 -4.46 -1.43 -3.62
CA VAL A 35 -4.30 -2.66 -2.84
C VAL A 35 -4.96 -3.82 -3.58
N ALA A 36 -4.28 -4.96 -3.61
CA ALA A 36 -4.79 -6.22 -4.13
C ALA A 36 -4.50 -7.33 -3.14
N ILE A 37 -5.35 -8.35 -3.18
CA ILE A 37 -5.23 -9.53 -2.32
C ILE A 37 -4.81 -10.71 -3.18
N LEU A 38 -3.71 -11.36 -2.79
CA LEU A 38 -3.17 -12.54 -3.46
C LEU A 38 -3.36 -13.76 -2.55
N PRO A 39 -4.36 -14.62 -2.82
CA PRO A 39 -4.58 -15.81 -2.00
C PRO A 39 -3.41 -16.79 -2.13
N ASP A 40 -3.07 -17.47 -1.04
CA ASP A 40 -2.13 -18.59 -0.99
C ASP A 40 -2.56 -19.60 0.08
N ASP A 41 -1.82 -20.70 0.19
CA ASP A 41 -2.05 -21.80 1.14
C ASP A 41 -1.94 -21.35 2.62
N GLN A 42 -1.34 -20.20 2.87
CA GLN A 42 -1.10 -19.63 4.20
C GLN A 42 -2.05 -18.46 4.52
N GLY A 43 -3.20 -18.38 3.86
CA GLY A 43 -4.18 -17.32 4.13
C GLY A 43 -3.85 -15.99 3.44
N GLY A 44 -3.04 -16.03 2.37
CA GLY A 44 -2.79 -14.98 1.38
C GLY A 44 -1.97 -13.77 1.83
N ARG A 45 -1.67 -12.91 0.86
CA ARG A 45 -0.79 -11.75 0.96
C ARG A 45 -1.48 -10.51 0.43
N VAL A 46 -1.10 -9.36 0.98
CA VAL A 46 -1.57 -8.05 0.53
C VAL A 46 -0.50 -7.43 -0.35
N LEU A 47 -0.84 -7.19 -1.62
CA LEU A 47 -0.03 -6.43 -2.56
C LEU A 47 -0.46 -4.97 -2.49
N MET A 48 0.46 -4.08 -2.16
CA MET A 48 0.27 -2.64 -2.20
C MET A 48 1.09 -2.08 -3.36
N LEU A 49 0.50 -1.17 -4.12
CA LEU A 49 1.11 -0.54 -5.29
C LEU A 49 1.13 0.96 -5.12
N SER A 50 2.26 1.58 -5.44
CA SER A 50 2.42 3.02 -5.50
C SER A 50 2.90 3.46 -6.87
N ASP A 51 2.30 4.53 -7.39
CA ASP A 51 2.81 5.23 -8.58
C ASP A 51 3.98 6.18 -8.25
N ASP A 52 4.32 6.32 -6.96
CA ASP A 52 5.32 7.24 -6.42
C ASP A 52 5.13 8.69 -6.92
N GLY A 53 3.97 9.06 -7.46
CA GLY A 53 3.79 10.27 -8.24
C GLY A 53 4.05 11.55 -7.44
N SER A 54 3.80 11.52 -6.13
CA SER A 54 4.06 12.60 -5.19
C SER A 54 5.47 12.58 -4.58
N ARG A 55 6.21 11.48 -4.74
CA ARG A 55 7.55 11.28 -4.17
C ARG A 55 8.57 12.20 -4.84
N GLN A 56 9.43 12.81 -4.05
CA GLN A 56 10.53 13.64 -4.55
C GLN A 56 11.70 12.79 -5.04
N ILE A 57 12.18 13.10 -6.25
CA ILE A 57 13.37 12.53 -6.87
C ILE A 57 14.25 13.71 -7.28
N GLY A 58 15.27 14.00 -6.47
CA GLY A 58 15.99 15.26 -6.55
C GLY A 58 15.06 16.42 -6.23
N ASP A 59 15.03 17.42 -7.11
CA ASP A 59 14.22 18.64 -6.95
C ASP A 59 12.82 18.56 -7.59
N SER A 60 12.41 17.38 -8.10
CA SER A 60 11.15 17.19 -8.82
C SER A 60 10.37 16.00 -8.31
N LYS A 61 9.04 16.10 -8.32
CA LYS A 61 8.18 14.94 -8.05
C LYS A 61 8.36 13.91 -9.16
N CYS A 62 8.25 12.63 -8.84
CA CYS A 62 8.38 11.52 -9.79
C CYS A 62 7.51 11.72 -11.04
N LYS A 63 6.24 12.14 -10.88
CA LYS A 63 5.33 12.39 -12.01
C LYS A 63 5.71 13.57 -12.90
N ASP A 64 6.53 14.49 -12.39
CA ASP A 64 6.94 15.73 -13.07
C ASP A 64 8.32 15.57 -13.74
N LEU A 65 8.99 14.42 -13.58
CA LEU A 65 10.27 14.13 -14.24
C LEU A 65 10.12 14.13 -15.76
N LYS A 66 11.00 14.88 -16.43
CA LYS A 66 11.06 14.99 -17.90
C LYS A 66 11.54 13.71 -18.56
N ASP A 67 12.54 13.06 -17.97
CA ASP A 67 12.99 11.74 -18.41
C ASP A 67 12.04 10.68 -17.85
N LEU A 68 11.22 10.11 -18.74
CA LEU A 68 10.22 9.11 -18.39
C LEU A 68 10.85 7.81 -17.87
N SER A 69 12.10 7.50 -18.21
CA SER A 69 12.79 6.30 -17.73
C SER A 69 13.11 6.34 -16.23
N LEU A 70 13.10 7.54 -15.64
CA LEU A 70 13.31 7.76 -14.21
C LEU A 70 12.02 7.64 -13.39
N ARG A 71 10.85 7.59 -14.04
CA ARG A 71 9.57 7.34 -13.37
C ARG A 71 9.50 5.87 -12.96
N ARG A 72 9.06 5.62 -11.73
CA ARG A 72 9.03 4.27 -11.17
C ARG A 72 7.73 4.02 -10.44
N PHE A 73 7.33 2.75 -10.47
CA PHE A 73 6.33 2.20 -9.56
C PHE A 73 7.07 1.46 -8.45
N ARG A 74 6.51 1.48 -7.25
CA ARG A 74 6.94 0.61 -6.15
C ARG A 74 5.82 -0.32 -5.75
N SER A 75 6.20 -1.53 -5.36
CA SER A 75 5.27 -2.50 -4.79
C SER A 75 5.80 -3.01 -3.46
N SER A 76 4.87 -3.36 -2.57
CA SER A 76 5.17 -4.03 -1.32
C SER A 76 4.20 -5.18 -1.13
N LEU A 77 4.75 -6.36 -0.85
CA LEU A 77 3.98 -7.57 -0.62
C LEU A 77 4.15 -7.98 0.84
N VAL A 78 3.07 -7.91 1.61
CA VAL A 78 3.11 -8.18 3.05
C VAL A 78 2.16 -9.31 3.40
N ARG A 79 2.54 -10.11 4.41
CA ARG A 79 1.64 -11.05 5.05
C ARG A 79 0.99 -10.37 6.25
N VAL A 80 -0.33 -10.53 6.36
CA VAL A 80 -1.11 -10.02 7.49
C VAL A 80 -1.63 -11.25 8.25
N SER A 81 -1.16 -11.45 9.48
CA SER A 81 -1.39 -12.67 10.28
C SER A 81 -2.87 -12.99 10.53
N ASN A 82 -3.73 -11.97 10.49
CA ASN A 82 -5.15 -12.07 10.80
C ASN A 82 -6.03 -12.12 9.54
N LEU A 83 -5.43 -12.10 8.36
CA LEU A 83 -6.14 -12.25 7.10
C LEU A 83 -6.41 -13.74 6.90
N ARG A 84 -7.68 -14.14 6.91
CA ARG A 84 -8.10 -15.52 6.66
C ARG A 84 -8.99 -15.55 5.44
N PHE A 85 -8.59 -16.35 4.46
CA PHE A 85 -9.45 -16.68 3.33
C PHE A 85 -10.20 -17.96 3.67
N TYR A 86 -11.52 -17.87 3.71
CA TYR A 86 -12.35 -19.07 3.67
C TYR A 86 -12.39 -19.51 2.21
N LYS A 87 -11.91 -20.73 1.92
CA LYS A 87 -12.28 -21.39 0.68
C LYS A 87 -13.79 -21.60 0.71
N SER A 88 -14.51 -21.04 -0.26
CA SER A 88 -15.89 -21.42 -0.57
C SER A 88 -15.93 -22.84 -1.10
#